data_AF-A0A4Y2R729-F1
#
_entry.id   AF-A0A4Y2R729-F1
#
_cell.length_a   1.000
_cell.length_b   1.000
_cell.length_c   1.000
_cell.angle_alpha   90.00
_cell.angle_beta   90.00
_cell.angle_gamma   90.00
#
_symmetry.space_group_name_H-M   'P 1'
#
loop_
_entity.id
_entity.type
_entity.pdbx_description
1 polymer ?
#
loop_
_entity_poly.entity_id
_entity_poly.type
_entity_poly.pdbx_seq_one_letter_code
_entity_poly.pdbx_strand_id
1 'polypeptide(L)'
;MKQRVNLKFLYKLGKSAGESHAMLKQVYEDDTMSLKTVYCEVLKRLLARIPRVRAHLKQPGSWFLLHDNARPHTTTLVKRFLAQHGVTKLSHPPYPPDLSPPYFSLNFKWF
;
A
#
# COMPACT_ATOMS: atom_id res chain seq x y z
N MET A 1 -0.14 2.80 10.04
CA MET A 1 -0.32 4.15 10.63
C MET A 1 0.53 4.29 11.88
N LYS A 2 0.60 3.24 12.71
CA LYS A 2 1.43 3.18 13.92
C LYS A 2 2.92 3.43 13.63
N GLN A 3 3.52 2.80 12.61
CA GLN A 3 4.94 3.02 12.29
C GLN A 3 5.28 4.48 11.92
N ARG A 4 4.49 5.14 11.07
CA ARG A 4 4.70 6.55 10.69
C ARG A 4 4.47 7.52 11.86
N VAL A 5 3.49 7.23 12.72
CA VAL A 5 3.27 8.02 13.95
C VAL A 5 4.44 7.84 14.91
N ASN A 6 4.93 6.60 15.07
CA ASN A 6 6.11 6.30 15.89
C ASN A 6 7.36 7.00 15.35
N LEU A 7 7.57 7.05 14.03
CA LEU A 7 8.70 7.77 13.43
C LEU A 7 8.63 9.28 13.72
N LYS A 8 7.45 9.90 13.55
CA LYS A 8 7.24 11.32 13.91
C LYS A 8 7.47 11.57 15.40
N PHE A 9 7.07 10.63 16.25
CA PHE A 9 7.27 10.70 17.69
C PHE A 9 8.74 10.58 18.08
N LEU A 10 9.47 9.62 17.51
CA LEU A 10 10.91 9.42 17.74
C LEU A 10 11.73 10.63 17.31
N TYR A 11 11.38 11.25 16.17
CA TYR A 11 11.98 12.51 15.73
C TYR A 11 11.76 13.64 16.75
N LYS A 12 10.53 13.77 17.28
CA LYS A 12 10.23 14.76 18.34
C LYS A 12 10.98 14.50 19.66
N LEU A 13 11.33 13.25 19.94
CA LEU A 13 12.17 12.86 21.08
C LEU A 13 13.67 13.09 20.84
N GLY A 14 14.07 13.64 19.69
CA GLY A 14 15.47 13.89 19.36
C GLY A 14 16.25 12.64 18.98
N LYS A 15 15.58 11.52 18.65
CA LYS A 15 16.25 10.31 18.19
C LYS A 15 16.84 10.48 16.81
N SER A 16 18.07 10.01 16.65
CA SER A 16 18.72 9.93 15.35
C SER A 16 17.97 8.96 14.42
N ALA A 17 18.23 9.06 13.10
CA ALA A 17 17.66 8.14 12.13
C ALA A 17 18.05 6.68 12.40
N GLY A 18 19.29 6.44 12.84
CA GLY A 18 19.80 5.10 13.18
C GLY A 18 19.09 4.49 14.40
N GLU A 19 18.97 5.25 15.49
CA GLU A 19 18.21 4.82 16.67
C GLU A 19 16.73 4.58 16.33
N SER A 20 16.12 5.49 15.57
CA SER A 20 14.72 5.36 15.16
C SER A 20 14.49 4.10 14.34
N HIS A 21 15.41 3.78 13.43
CA HIS A 21 15.35 2.56 12.64
C HIS A 21 15.50 1.31 13.51
N ALA A 22 16.47 1.27 14.43
CA ALA A 22 16.68 0.14 15.34
C ALA A 22 15.46 -0.11 16.24
N MET A 23 14.90 0.96 16.83
CA MET A 23 13.71 0.86 17.68
C MET A 23 12.49 0.38 16.90
N LEU A 24 12.29 0.87 15.68
CA LEU A 24 11.20 0.39 14.84
C LEU A 24 11.42 -1.07 14.41
N LYS A 25 12.66 -1.45 14.12
CA LYS A 25 13.05 -2.83 13.77
C LYS A 25 12.80 -3.80 14.92
N GLN A 26 12.97 -3.37 16.16
CA GLN A 26 12.64 -4.18 17.33
C GLN A 26 11.13 -4.44 17.46
N VAL A 27 10.28 -3.47 17.09
CA VAL A 27 8.82 -3.56 17.26
C VAL A 27 8.13 -4.21 16.06
N TYR A 28 8.69 -4.03 14.85
CA TYR A 28 8.07 -4.44 13.59
C TYR A 28 8.95 -5.38 12.75
N GLU A 29 10.05 -5.87 13.32
CA GLU A 29 10.97 -6.86 12.74
C GLU A 29 11.64 -6.40 11.43
N ASP A 30 12.14 -7.32 10.61
CA ASP A 30 12.86 -7.00 9.37
C ASP A 30 12.00 -6.32 8.29
N ASP A 31 10.67 -6.36 8.41
CA ASP A 31 9.72 -5.76 7.47
C ASP A 31 9.38 -4.29 7.80
N THR A 32 10.12 -3.70 8.73
CA THR A 32 9.97 -2.32 9.22
C THR A 32 10.09 -1.29 8.10
N MET A 33 9.06 -0.47 7.91
CA MET A 33 9.06 0.71 7.03
C MET A 33 9.44 0.47 5.56
N SER A 34 9.40 -0.77 5.09
CA SER A 34 9.61 -1.05 3.66
C SER A 34 8.46 -0.49 2.82
N LEU A 35 8.75 -0.07 1.58
CA LEU A 35 7.74 0.52 0.70
C LEU A 35 6.58 -0.45 0.42
N LYS A 36 6.87 -1.76 0.34
CA LYS A 36 5.87 -2.84 0.20
C LYS A 36 4.93 -2.93 1.42
N THR A 37 5.45 -2.78 2.65
CA THR A 37 4.63 -2.86 3.87
C THR A 37 3.78 -1.61 4.05
N VAL A 38 4.33 -0.44 3.72
CA VAL A 38 3.57 0.82 3.67
C VAL A 38 2.43 0.73 2.64
N TYR A 39 2.68 0.16 1.46
CA TYR A 39 1.64 -0.02 0.44
C TYR A 39 0.52 -0.96 0.92
N CYS A 40 0.85 -2.07 1.56
CA CYS A 40 -0.14 -2.97 2.17
C CYS A 40 -1.00 -2.23 3.21
N GLU A 41 -0.44 -1.32 4.02
CA GLU A 41 -1.24 -0.51 4.94
C GLU A 41 -2.22 0.43 4.22
N VAL A 42 -1.84 0.99 3.08
CA VAL A 42 -2.73 1.84 2.27
C VAL A 42 -3.88 0.99 1.73
N LEU A 43 -3.59 -0.19 1.18
CA LEU A 43 -4.61 -1.12 0.70
C LEU A 43 -5.57 -1.54 1.81
N LYS A 44 -5.07 -1.87 3.03
CA LYS A 44 -5.94 -2.18 4.19
C LYS A 44 -6.95 -1.07 4.47
N ARG A 45 -6.53 0.20 4.41
CA ARG A 45 -7.43 1.34 4.63
C ARG A 45 -8.41 1.52 3.49
N LEU A 46 -7.95 1.32 2.26
CA LEU A 46 -8.81 1.37 1.08
C LEU A 46 -9.96 0.36 1.22
N LEU A 47 -9.63 -0.89 1.55
CA LEU A 47 -10.59 -1.97 1.76
C LEU A 47 -11.57 -1.68 2.90
N ALA A 48 -11.11 -1.05 3.99
CA ALA A 48 -11.99 -0.63 5.08
C ALA A 48 -12.92 0.54 4.70
N ARG A 49 -12.51 1.38 3.74
CA ARG A 49 -13.24 2.58 3.31
C ARG A 49 -14.27 2.28 2.23
N ILE A 50 -13.97 1.39 1.29
CA ILE A 50 -14.88 1.02 0.19
C ILE A 50 -16.30 0.69 0.67
N PRO A 51 -16.54 -0.24 1.61
CA PRO A 51 -17.90 -0.58 2.02
C PRO A 51 -18.63 0.57 2.72
N ARG A 52 -17.89 1.54 3.29
CA ARG A 52 -18.48 2.72 3.94
C ARG A 52 -18.91 3.80 2.95
N VAL A 53 -18.25 3.90 1.81
CA VAL A 53 -18.52 4.95 0.80
C VAL A 53 -19.31 4.40 -0.38
N ARG A 54 -19.14 3.11 -0.68
CA ARG A 54 -19.66 2.41 -1.86
C ARG A 54 -20.12 1.02 -1.45
N ALA A 55 -21.23 0.95 -0.73
CA ALA A 55 -21.77 -0.31 -0.21
C ALA A 55 -22.07 -1.35 -1.31
N HIS A 56 -22.43 -0.91 -2.52
CA HIS A 56 -22.63 -1.79 -3.67
C HIS A 56 -21.34 -2.51 -4.13
N LEU A 57 -20.16 -1.99 -3.80
CA LEU A 57 -18.87 -2.62 -4.11
C LEU A 57 -18.38 -3.59 -3.03
N LYS A 58 -19.25 -3.99 -2.10
CA LYS A 58 -18.89 -4.91 -1.01
C LYS A 58 -18.76 -6.36 -1.49
N GLN A 59 -19.43 -6.72 -2.59
CA GLN A 59 -19.46 -8.10 -3.05
C GLN A 59 -18.11 -8.51 -3.66
N PRO A 60 -17.62 -9.74 -3.41
CA PRO A 60 -16.43 -10.24 -4.10
C PRO A 60 -16.57 -10.13 -5.62
N GLY A 61 -15.54 -9.65 -6.29
CA GLY A 61 -15.54 -9.47 -7.75
C GLY A 61 -16.35 -8.27 -8.28
N SER A 62 -16.99 -7.48 -7.42
CA SER A 62 -17.73 -6.29 -7.85
C SER A 62 -16.82 -5.12 -8.27
N TRP A 63 -15.51 -5.23 -8.02
CA TRP A 63 -14.52 -4.25 -8.42
C TRP A 63 -13.15 -4.90 -8.61
N PHE A 64 -12.33 -4.27 -9.44
CA PHE A 64 -10.95 -4.67 -9.71
C PHE A 64 -9.99 -3.57 -9.26
N LEU A 65 -8.82 -3.97 -8.75
CA LEU A 65 -7.76 -3.02 -8.40
C LEU A 65 -6.86 -2.78 -9.62
N LEU A 66 -6.82 -1.53 -10.09
CA LEU A 66 -5.88 -1.08 -11.10
C LEU A 66 -4.77 -0.26 -10.43
N HIS A 67 -3.53 -0.68 -10.59
CA HIS A 67 -2.34 0.04 -10.16
C HIS A 67 -1.19 -0.23 -11.15
N ASP A 68 -0.20 0.65 -11.18
CA ASP A 68 1.00 0.49 -12.00
C ASP A 68 1.88 -0.71 -11.56
N ASN A 69 2.87 -1.07 -12.37
CA ASN A 69 3.80 -2.16 -12.05
C ASN A 69 5.01 -1.70 -11.22
N ALA A 70 4.88 -0.62 -10.44
CA ALA A 70 5.96 -0.15 -9.58
C ALA A 70 6.45 -1.28 -8.64
N ARG A 71 7.77 -1.32 -8.37
CA ARG A 71 8.43 -2.35 -7.56
C ARG A 71 7.70 -2.71 -6.25
N PRO A 72 7.22 -1.78 -5.41
CA PRO A 72 6.49 -2.15 -4.20
C PRO A 72 5.16 -2.86 -4.47
N HIS A 73 4.47 -2.53 -5.56
CA HIS A 73 3.13 -3.06 -5.88
C HIS A 73 3.18 -4.47 -6.49
N THR A 74 4.30 -4.87 -7.07
CA THR A 74 4.48 -6.18 -7.71
C THR A 74 5.10 -7.23 -6.78
N THR A 75 5.46 -6.84 -5.54
CA THR A 75 6.06 -7.75 -4.56
C THR A 75 5.14 -8.92 -4.18
N THR A 76 5.73 -10.07 -3.84
CA THR A 76 5.00 -11.25 -3.36
C THR A 76 4.14 -10.95 -2.14
N LEU A 77 4.60 -10.06 -1.26
CA LEU A 77 3.83 -9.63 -0.09
C LEU A 77 2.49 -8.98 -0.50
N VAL A 78 2.52 -8.07 -1.46
CA VAL A 78 1.33 -7.38 -1.96
C VAL A 78 0.41 -8.35 -2.70
N LYS A 79 0.97 -9.22 -3.56
CA LYS A 79 0.18 -10.25 -4.26
C LYS A 79 -0.55 -11.16 -3.28
N ARG A 80 0.14 -11.64 -2.23
CA ARG A 80 -0.45 -12.45 -1.15
C ARG A 80 -1.52 -11.67 -0.40
N PHE A 81 -1.26 -10.40 -0.08
CA PHE A 81 -2.22 -9.53 0.60
C PHE A 81 -3.52 -9.39 -0.20
N LEU A 82 -3.43 -9.13 -1.51
CA LEU A 82 -4.60 -9.00 -2.40
C LEU A 82 -5.39 -10.31 -2.47
N ALA A 83 -4.70 -11.45 -2.65
CA ALA A 83 -5.33 -12.76 -2.68
C ALA A 83 -6.07 -13.09 -1.37
N GLN A 84 -5.46 -12.82 -0.22
CA GLN A 84 -6.07 -13.03 1.10
C GLN A 84 -7.36 -12.21 1.33
N HIS A 85 -7.47 -11.06 0.66
CA HIS A 85 -8.63 -10.17 0.79
C HIS A 85 -9.60 -10.29 -0.40
N GLY A 86 -9.40 -11.26 -1.29
CA GLY A 86 -10.27 -11.48 -2.46
C GLY A 86 -10.25 -10.32 -3.47
N VAL A 87 -9.15 -9.56 -3.53
CA VAL A 87 -9.03 -8.42 -4.44
C VAL A 87 -8.36 -8.86 -5.73
N THR A 88 -9.10 -8.78 -6.84
CA THR A 88 -8.56 -9.09 -8.16
C THR A 88 -7.81 -7.89 -8.71
N LYS A 89 -6.52 -8.06 -9.01
CA LYS A 89 -5.71 -7.05 -9.72
C LYS A 89 -6.00 -7.12 -11.21
N LEU A 90 -6.29 -5.99 -11.83
CA LEU A 90 -6.37 -5.89 -13.29
C LEU A 90 -4.96 -5.96 -13.90
N SER A 91 -4.79 -6.74 -14.97
CA SER A 91 -3.52 -6.80 -15.70
C SER A 91 -3.22 -5.42 -16.29
N HIS A 92 -2.01 -4.91 -16.05
CA HIS A 92 -1.52 -3.67 -16.62
C HIS A 92 -0.23 -3.98 -17.38
N PRO A 93 -0.12 -3.61 -18.68
CA PRO A 93 1.12 -3.79 -19.41
C PRO A 93 2.26 -2.98 -18.75
N PRO A 94 3.53 -3.39 -18.90
CA PRO A 94 4.65 -2.52 -18.57
C PRO A 94 4.51 -1.20 -19.35
N TYR A 95 4.82 -0.08 -18.71
CA TYR A 95 4.76 1.22 -19.37
C TYR A 95 5.54 1.20 -20.69
N PRO A 96 4.97 1.69 -21.80
CA PRO A 96 5.74 2.13 -22.94
C PRO A 96 6.63 3.30 -22.47
N PRO A 97 7.93 3.29 -22.76
CA PRO A 97 8.88 4.28 -22.23
C PRO A 97 8.60 5.74 -22.67
N ASP A 98 7.69 5.96 -23.61
CA ASP A 98 7.49 7.26 -24.28
C ASP A 98 6.31 8.10 -23.74
N LEU A 99 5.55 7.61 -22.73
CA LEU A 99 4.26 8.22 -22.34
C LEU A 99 4.02 8.38 -20.82
N SER A 100 5.03 8.66 -19.99
CA SER A 100 4.78 8.81 -18.54
C SER A 100 4.93 10.25 -18.01
N PRO A 101 3.82 10.90 -17.61
CA PRO A 101 3.83 11.88 -16.52
C PRO A 101 4.10 11.18 -15.16
N PRO A 102 4.57 11.90 -14.13
CA PRO A 102 5.04 11.29 -12.90
C PRO A 102 3.90 10.98 -11.91
N TYR A 103 3.98 9.77 -11.33
CA TYR A 103 3.56 9.38 -9.98
C TYR A 103 2.07 9.59 -9.55
N PHE A 104 1.49 8.46 -9.11
CA PHE A 104 0.20 8.33 -8.40
C PHE A 104 -1.07 8.68 -9.20
N SER A 105 -1.56 7.73 -9.99
CA SER A 105 -2.95 7.76 -10.48
C SER A 105 -3.76 6.65 -9.82
N LEU A 106 -4.47 6.99 -8.73
CA LEU A 106 -5.49 6.14 -8.12
C LEU A 106 -6.76 6.29 -8.97
N ASN A 107 -6.78 5.65 -10.15
CA ASN A 107 -7.92 5.69 -11.06
C ASN A 107 -9.02 4.74 -10.57
N PHE A 108 -10.02 5.29 -9.88
CA PHE A 108 -11.34 4.69 -9.78
C PHE A 108 -12.16 5.10 -11.02
N LYS A 109 -12.45 4.16 -11.92
CA LYS A 109 -13.42 4.35 -13.01
C LYS A 109 -14.23 3.05 -13.16
N TRP A 110 -15.39 2.99 -12.49
CA TRP A 110 -16.76 3.15 -13.02
C TRP A 110 -17.24 1.90 -13.76
N PHE A 111 -18.13 1.15 -13.10
CA PHE A 111 -19.50 0.92 -13.58
C PHE A 111 -20.45 1.39 -12.48
#